data_AF-A0A7S2ENT0-F1
#
_entry.id   AF-A0A7S2ENT0-F1
#
_cell.length_a   1.000
_cell.length_b   1.000
_cell.length_c   1.000
_cell.angle_alpha   90.00
_cell.angle_beta   90.00
_cell.angle_gamma   90.00
#
_symmetry.space_group_name_H-M   'P 1'
#
loop_
_entity.id
_entity.type
_entity.pdbx_description
1 polymer ?
#
loop_
_entity_poly.entity_id
_entity_poly.type
_entity_poly.pdbx_seq_one_letter_code
_entity_poly.pdbx_strand_id
1 'polypeptide(L)'
;MMEEAKDHEDVRVECEGELKRIGKDAEALAAAVIDAVLPRDDDDYGADAVLEIRAGTGGDEAGLFASELLAAYEKAAKDRGWNAETLSRDNTSIGGIKDAALSIGSSKGGGG
;
A
#
# COMPACT_ATOMS: atom_id res chain seq x y z
N MET A 1 -20.91 18.17 43.66
CA MET A 1 -21.19 16.81 43.11
C MET A 1 -21.80 16.82 41.71
N MET A 2 -23.01 17.37 41.44
CA MET A 2 -23.52 17.44 40.05
C MET A 2 -22.83 18.51 39.18
N GLU A 3 -22.34 19.59 39.79
CA GLU A 3 -21.67 20.72 39.10
C GLU A 3 -20.26 20.34 38.65
N GLU A 4 -19.45 19.73 39.53
CA GLU A 4 -18.13 19.19 39.19
C GLU A 4 -18.18 18.11 38.10
N ALA A 5 -19.23 17.28 38.06
CA ALA A 5 -19.39 16.27 37.02
C ALA A 5 -19.65 16.87 35.63
N LYS A 6 -20.34 18.02 35.55
CA LYS A 6 -20.53 18.77 34.31
C LYS A 6 -19.24 19.43 33.84
N ASP A 7 -18.48 20.04 34.75
CA ASP A 7 -17.18 20.64 34.39
C ASP A 7 -16.21 19.59 33.81
N HIS A 8 -16.19 18.38 34.36
CA HIS A 8 -15.41 17.28 33.80
C HIS A 8 -15.92 16.80 32.43
N GLU A 9 -17.23 16.88 32.17
CA GLU A 9 -17.82 16.51 30.89
C GLU A 9 -17.53 17.58 29.81
N ASP A 10 -17.67 18.85 30.16
CA ASP A 10 -17.39 19.98 29.26
C ASP A 10 -15.89 20.00 28.86
N VAL A 11 -14.98 19.81 29.82
CA VAL A 11 -13.53 19.70 29.56
C VAL A 11 -13.22 18.51 28.65
N ARG A 12 -13.91 17.37 28.82
CA ARG A 12 -13.73 16.20 27.94
C ARG A 12 -14.15 16.49 26.51
N VAL A 13 -15.30 17.14 26.32
CA VAL A 13 -15.81 17.50 24.98
C VAL A 13 -14.85 18.46 24.28
N GLU A 14 -14.31 19.45 24.99
CA GLU A 14 -13.29 20.35 24.44
C GLU A 14 -12.03 19.59 24.03
N CYS A 15 -11.50 18.71 24.90
CA CYS A 15 -10.33 17.87 24.59
C CYS A 15 -10.55 16.96 23.37
N GLU A 16 -11.73 16.35 23.25
CA GLU A 16 -12.09 15.51 22.09
C GLU A 16 -12.15 16.33 20.80
N GLY A 17 -12.65 17.57 20.87
CA GLY A 17 -12.62 18.54 19.77
C GLY A 17 -11.20 18.92 19.36
N GLU A 18 -10.32 19.19 20.32
CA GLU A 18 -8.92 19.50 20.06
C GLU A 18 -8.16 18.33 19.44
N LEU A 19 -8.35 17.10 19.97
CA LEU A 19 -7.75 15.89 19.42
C LEU A 19 -8.16 15.68 17.96
N LYS A 20 -9.44 15.88 17.64
CA LYS A 20 -9.94 15.77 16.26
C LYS A 20 -9.32 16.82 15.35
N ARG A 21 -9.15 18.06 15.82
CA ARG A 21 -8.48 19.12 15.06
C ARG A 21 -7.00 18.80 14.83
N ILE A 22 -6.28 18.46 15.89
CA ILE A 22 -4.85 18.12 15.82
C ILE A 22 -4.63 16.91 14.90
N GLY A 23 -5.51 15.90 14.96
CA GLY A 23 -5.45 14.75 14.05
C GLY A 23 -5.57 15.15 12.59
N LYS A 24 -6.53 16.03 12.25
CA LYS A 24 -6.67 16.57 10.89
C LYS A 24 -5.47 17.40 10.45
N ASP A 25 -4.96 18.25 11.34
CA ASP A 25 -3.80 19.09 11.04
C ASP A 25 -2.55 18.21 10.81
N ALA A 26 -2.37 17.16 11.61
CA ALA A 26 -1.30 16.19 11.45
C ALA A 26 -1.39 15.42 10.12
N GLU A 27 -2.60 14.98 9.72
CA GLU A 27 -2.82 14.36 8.40
C GLU A 27 -2.47 15.31 7.25
N ALA A 28 -2.90 16.57 7.33
CA ALA A 28 -2.61 17.58 6.32
C ALA A 28 -1.11 17.91 6.26
N LEU A 29 -0.44 18.04 7.40
CA LEU A 29 1.00 18.27 7.49
C LEU A 29 1.79 17.08 6.95
N ALA A 30 1.38 15.84 7.26
CA ALA A 30 2.01 14.64 6.73
C ALA A 30 1.91 14.59 5.20
N ALA A 31 0.74 14.90 4.64
CA ALA A 31 0.56 15.00 3.20
C ALA A 31 1.45 16.08 2.58
N ALA A 32 1.53 17.26 3.20
CA ALA A 32 2.38 18.36 2.73
C ALA A 32 3.88 18.01 2.77
N VAL A 33 4.33 17.28 3.79
CA VAL A 33 5.71 16.78 3.88
C VAL A 33 5.99 15.78 2.75
N ILE A 34 5.08 14.84 2.50
CA ILE A 34 5.22 13.87 1.41
C ILE A 34 5.32 14.58 0.06
N ASP A 35 4.44 15.55 -0.23
CA ASP A 35 4.46 16.34 -1.47
C ASP A 35 5.75 17.17 -1.63
N ALA A 36 6.29 17.69 -0.53
CA ALA A 36 7.54 18.45 -0.56
C ALA A 36 8.80 17.60 -0.75
N VAL A 37 8.76 16.31 -0.36
CA VAL A 37 9.91 15.39 -0.39
C VAL A 37 9.91 14.53 -1.66
N LEU A 38 8.74 14.20 -2.20
CA LEU A 38 8.64 13.51 -3.47
C LEU A 38 9.03 14.47 -4.60
N PRO A 39 10.02 14.12 -5.44
CA PRO A 39 10.26 14.85 -6.67
C PRO A 39 8.97 14.87 -7.48
N ARG A 40 8.58 16.05 -7.99
CA ARG A 40 7.56 16.15 -9.03
C ARG A 40 8.17 15.59 -10.32
N ASP A 41 8.18 14.28 -10.45
CA ASP A 41 8.51 13.63 -11.71
C ASP A 41 7.20 13.36 -12.44
N ASP A 42 6.87 14.24 -13.38
CA ASP A 42 5.65 14.14 -14.20
C ASP A 42 5.58 12.79 -14.96
N ASP A 43 6.73 12.11 -15.13
CA ASP A 43 6.85 10.81 -15.79
C ASP A 43 6.44 9.62 -14.89
N ASP A 44 6.47 9.76 -13.56
CA ASP A 44 6.14 8.67 -12.61
C ASP A 44 4.66 8.65 -12.19
N TYR A 45 3.96 9.78 -12.30
CA TYR A 45 2.53 9.88 -11.92
C TYR A 45 1.61 9.24 -12.96
N GLY A 46 1.53 7.91 -12.93
CA GLY A 46 0.58 7.12 -13.72
C GLY A 46 1.20 6.07 -14.62
N ALA A 47 2.52 5.86 -14.57
CA ALA A 47 3.17 4.74 -15.22
C ALA A 47 2.84 3.42 -14.49
N ASP A 48 2.68 2.34 -15.25
CA ASP A 48 2.56 1.00 -14.69
C ASP A 48 3.92 0.56 -14.13
N ALA A 49 3.90 -0.09 -12.97
CA ALA A 49 5.09 -0.63 -12.34
C ALA A 49 5.27 -2.11 -12.71
N VAL A 50 6.48 -2.51 -13.08
CA VAL A 50 6.83 -3.93 -13.25
C VAL A 50 7.51 -4.44 -11.99
N LEU A 51 6.88 -5.41 -11.34
CA LEU A 51 7.42 -6.13 -10.19
C LEU A 51 8.07 -7.44 -10.66
N GLU A 52 9.39 -7.53 -10.52
CA GLU A 52 10.14 -8.77 -10.74
C GLU A 52 10.40 -9.49 -9.41
N ILE A 53 9.97 -10.75 -9.32
CA ILE A 53 10.20 -11.62 -8.17
C ILE A 53 11.11 -12.76 -8.62
N ARG A 54 12.26 -12.93 -7.95
CA ARG A 54 13.22 -14.00 -8.25
C ARG A 54 13.56 -14.77 -6.98
N ALA A 55 13.53 -16.09 -7.05
CA ALA A 55 13.98 -16.93 -5.95
C ALA A 55 15.47 -16.70 -5.70
N GLY A 56 15.80 -16.32 -4.46
CA GLY A 56 17.17 -16.14 -4.01
C GLY A 56 17.83 -17.47 -3.61
N THR A 57 18.77 -17.38 -2.67
CA THR A 57 19.37 -18.56 -2.05
C THR A 57 18.37 -19.31 -1.17
N GLY A 58 18.41 -20.64 -1.18
CA GLY A 58 17.47 -21.49 -0.42
C GLY A 58 16.79 -22.56 -1.27
N GLY A 59 17.07 -22.60 -2.57
CA GLY A 59 16.58 -23.65 -3.47
C GLY A 59 15.06 -23.69 -3.54
N ASP A 60 14.49 -24.85 -3.25
CA ASP A 60 13.06 -25.11 -3.30
C ASP A 60 12.23 -24.23 -2.35
N GLU A 61 12.73 -23.96 -1.14
CA GLU A 61 12.04 -23.09 -0.16
C GLU A 61 11.97 -21.64 -0.64
N ALA A 62 13.06 -21.14 -1.25
CA ALA A 62 13.09 -19.80 -1.84
C ALA A 62 12.08 -19.68 -2.98
N GLY A 63 11.87 -20.75 -3.74
CA GLY A 63 10.87 -20.79 -4.80
C GLY A 63 9.44 -20.78 -4.27
N LEU A 64 9.14 -21.52 -3.20
CA LEU A 64 7.83 -21.48 -2.56
C LEU A 64 7.53 -20.09 -2.00
N PHE A 65 8.49 -19.47 -1.34
CA PHE A 65 8.33 -18.11 -0.81
C PHE A 65 8.15 -17.07 -1.92
N ALA A 66 8.87 -17.18 -3.04
CA ALA A 66 8.65 -16.33 -4.20
C ALA A 66 7.21 -16.46 -4.74
N SER A 67 6.64 -17.66 -4.71
CA SER A 67 5.23 -17.88 -5.07
C SER A 67 4.26 -17.23 -4.09
N GLU A 68 4.55 -17.26 -2.79
CA GLU A 68 3.73 -16.59 -1.78
C GLU A 68 3.77 -15.07 -1.94
N LEU A 69 4.95 -14.50 -2.24
CA LEU A 69 5.10 -13.08 -2.52
C LEU A 69 4.28 -12.67 -3.75
N LEU A 70 4.35 -13.42 -4.85
CA LEU A 70 3.56 -13.13 -6.04
C LEU A 70 2.06 -13.07 -5.70
N ALA A 71 1.54 -14.09 -5.01
CA ALA A 71 0.14 -14.13 -4.60
C ALA A 71 -0.23 -12.97 -3.65
N ALA A 72 0.69 -12.58 -2.75
CA ALA A 72 0.48 -11.44 -1.85
C ALA A 72 0.36 -10.12 -2.63
N TYR A 73 1.20 -9.88 -3.63
CA TYR A 73 1.14 -8.66 -4.45
C TYR A 73 -0.06 -8.64 -5.39
N GLU A 74 -0.43 -9.77 -6.00
CA GLU A 74 -1.68 -9.89 -6.77
C GLU A 74 -2.91 -9.54 -5.92
N LYS A 75 -2.97 -10.07 -4.69
CA LYS A 75 -4.02 -9.73 -3.73
C LYS A 75 -3.98 -8.26 -3.32
N ALA A 76 -2.79 -7.72 -3.03
CA ALA A 76 -2.59 -6.34 -2.61
C ALA A 76 -2.98 -5.33 -3.70
N ALA A 77 -2.75 -5.66 -4.98
CA ALA A 77 -3.20 -4.87 -6.12
C ALA A 77 -4.73 -4.91 -6.23
N LYS A 78 -5.33 -6.11 -6.16
CA LYS A 78 -6.78 -6.29 -6.18
C LYS A 78 -7.50 -5.53 -5.06
N ASP A 79 -6.99 -5.62 -3.83
CA ASP A 79 -7.58 -4.97 -2.65
C ASP A 79 -7.52 -3.43 -2.74
N ARG A 80 -6.55 -2.89 -3.51
CA ARG A 80 -6.44 -1.46 -3.84
C ARG A 80 -7.18 -1.06 -5.12
N GLY A 81 -7.84 -2.00 -5.79
CA GLY A 81 -8.50 -1.77 -7.07
C GLY A 81 -7.53 -1.43 -8.19
N TRP A 82 -6.32 -2.00 -8.20
CA TRP A 82 -5.34 -1.89 -9.27
C TRP A 82 -5.43 -3.09 -10.23
N ASN A 83 -5.00 -2.90 -11.47
CA ASN A 83 -4.83 -4.00 -12.42
C ASN A 83 -3.49 -4.69 -12.15
N ALA A 84 -3.48 -6.02 -12.18
CA ALA A 84 -2.29 -6.84 -12.02
C ALA A 84 -2.27 -7.92 -13.10
N GLU A 85 -1.27 -7.86 -13.99
CA GLU A 85 -1.12 -8.79 -15.12
C GLU A 85 0.22 -9.53 -15.02
N THR A 86 0.16 -10.86 -14.99
CA THR A 86 1.38 -11.69 -15.02
C THR A 86 2.01 -11.64 -16.41
N LEU A 87 3.21 -11.07 -16.51
CA LEU A 87 3.98 -10.98 -17.75
C LEU A 87 4.81 -12.25 -18.01
N SER A 88 5.40 -12.82 -16.95
CA SER A 88 6.15 -14.08 -17.01
C SER A 88 6.06 -14.83 -15.69
N ARG A 89 6.19 -16.15 -15.74
CA ARG A 89 6.21 -17.01 -14.56
C ARG A 89 6.91 -18.34 -14.87
N ASP A 90 8.10 -18.51 -14.30
CA ASP A 90 8.88 -19.73 -14.35
C ASP A 90 8.74 -20.49 -13.04
N ASN A 91 8.13 -21.67 -13.11
CA ASN A 91 7.87 -22.48 -11.93
C ASN A 91 9.03 -23.45 -11.62
N THR A 92 9.20 -23.81 -10.36
CA THR A 92 10.08 -24.91 -9.93
C THR A 92 9.35 -26.25 -10.00
N SER A 93 10.11 -27.35 -9.91
CA SER A 93 9.57 -28.72 -9.95
C SER A 93 8.60 -29.06 -8.81
N ILE A 94 8.62 -28.30 -7.72
CA ILE A 94 7.76 -28.51 -6.54
C ILE A 94 6.60 -27.51 -6.44
N GLY A 95 6.36 -26.71 -7.49
CA GLY A 95 5.28 -25.72 -7.53
C GLY A 95 5.61 -24.35 -6.92
N GLY A 96 6.89 -24.08 -6.65
CA GLY A 96 7.38 -22.73 -6.37
C GLY A 96 7.64 -21.92 -7.65
N ILE A 97 8.21 -20.73 -7.52
CA ILE A 97 8.59 -19.85 -8.63
C ILE A 97 10.09 -19.60 -8.61
N LYS A 98 10.77 -19.81 -9.73
CA LYS A 98 12.16 -19.40 -9.92
C LYS A 98 12.26 -17.91 -10.24
N ASP A 99 11.43 -17.44 -11.17
CA ASP A 99 11.27 -16.03 -11.49
C ASP A 99 9.86 -15.74 -12.04
N ALA A 100 9.37 -14.53 -11.79
CA ALA A 100 8.11 -14.04 -12.33
C ALA A 100 8.15 -12.52 -12.47
N ALA A 101 7.38 -12.00 -13.42
CA ALA A 101 7.16 -10.57 -13.61
C ALA A 101 5.65 -10.27 -13.59
N LEU A 102 5.27 -9.23 -12.85
CA LEU A 102 3.91 -8.76 -12.70
C LEU A 102 3.85 -7.27 -13.07
N SER A 103 3.02 -6.91 -14.05
CA SER A 103 2.69 -5.51 -14.33
C SER A 103 1.58 -5.07 -13.38
N ILE A 104 1.76 -3.94 -12.70
CA ILE A 104 0.79 -3.35 -11.77
C ILE A 104 0.46 -1.95 -12.25
N GLY A 105 -0.79 -1.73 -12.63
CA GLY A 105 -1.28 -0.47 -13.17
C GLY A 105 -2.49 0.07 -12.43
N SER A 106 -2.71 1.38 -12.51
CA SER A 106 -3.94 1.97 -11.96
C SER A 106 -5.15 1.45 -12.76
N SER A 107 -6.27 1.14 -12.09
CA SER A 107 -7.52 0.71 -12.76
C SER A 107 -8.24 1.85 -13.50
N LYS A 108 -7.53 2.89 -13.95
CA LYS A 108 -8.08 3.76 -14.98
C LYS A 108 -8.20 2.93 -16.24
N GLY A 109 -9.43 2.51 -16.54
CA GLY A 109 -9.74 1.73 -17.71
C GLY A 109 -8.99 2.24 -18.93
N GLY A 110 -8.29 1.32 -19.57
CA GLY A 110 -7.96 1.43 -20.99
C GLY A 110 -9.28 1.38 -21.76
N GLY A 111 -9.92 2.54 -21.88
CA GLY A 111 -10.90 2.82 -22.89
C GLY A 111 -10.21 2.95 -24.24
N GLY A 112 -10.67 2.14 -25.20
CA GLY A 112 -11.14 2.68 -26.46
C GLY A 112 -12.64 2.92 -26.35
#